data_AF-A0A6N4WWK0-F1
#
_entry.id   AF-A0A6N4WWK0-F1
#
_cell.length_a   1.000
_cell.length_b   1.000
_cell.length_c   1.000
_cell.angle_alpha   90.00
_cell.angle_beta   90.00
_cell.angle_gamma   90.00
#
_symmetry.space_group_name_H-M   'P 1'
#
loop_
_entity.id
_entity.type
_entity.pdbx_description
1 polymer ?
#
loop_
_entity_poly.entity_id
_entity_poly.type
_entity_poly.pdbx_seq_one_letter_code
_entity_poly.pdbx_strand_id
1 'polypeptide(L)'
;MKDISRKSLYIVDLPFTLLSAAMLLYFAYPKITHNAISVKGFADFSPKLGLDPVPFMLFTGYMELAIMAALIVGIVLLIKDKAWLLWLANGLLLGTMLTGLYIEFFARTHPANKLVGIALLFAVIASLQLIRHRRSRPKRLQITRA
;
A
#
# COMPACT_ATOMS: atom_id res chain seq x y z
N MET A 1 -7.50 3.65 -31.43
CA MET A 1 -7.63 4.79 -30.48
C MET A 1 -7.67 4.42 -28.99
N LYS A 2 -8.12 3.22 -28.56
CA LYS A 2 -8.16 2.84 -27.12
C LYS A 2 -6.80 2.64 -26.42
N ASP A 3 -5.75 2.35 -27.17
CA ASP A 3 -4.45 1.92 -26.62
C ASP A 3 -3.56 3.11 -26.19
N ILE A 4 -3.64 4.24 -26.92
CA ILE A 4 -2.90 5.47 -26.63
C ILE A 4 -3.33 6.07 -25.27
N SER A 5 -4.63 5.97 -24.95
CA SER A 5 -5.19 6.42 -23.67
C SER A 5 -4.66 5.63 -22.46
N ARG A 6 -4.38 4.33 -22.62
CA ARG A 6 -3.82 3.51 -21.53
C ARG A 6 -2.35 3.85 -21.28
N LYS A 7 -1.53 3.92 -22.33
CA LYS A 7 -0.10 4.24 -22.19
C LYS A 7 0.13 5.60 -21.53
N SER A 8 -0.67 6.61 -21.89
CA SER A 8 -0.61 7.95 -21.27
C SER A 8 -0.94 7.92 -19.77
N LEU A 9 -1.93 7.13 -19.35
CA LEU A 9 -2.29 6.98 -17.94
C LEU A 9 -1.13 6.44 -17.10
N TYR A 10 -0.41 5.45 -17.63
CA TYR A 10 0.69 4.81 -16.90
C TYR A 10 1.95 5.66 -16.79
N ILE A 11 2.24 6.52 -17.78
CA ILE A 11 3.37 7.46 -17.68
C ILE A 11 3.15 8.41 -16.49
N VAL A 12 1.90 8.81 -16.26
CA VAL A 12 1.53 9.64 -15.10
C VAL A 12 1.60 8.85 -13.79
N ASP A 13 1.19 7.58 -13.78
CA ASP A 13 1.15 6.77 -12.56
C ASP A 13 2.51 6.17 -12.17
N LEU A 14 3.45 6.03 -13.12
CA LEU A 14 4.77 5.46 -12.90
C LEU A 14 5.56 6.13 -11.76
N PRO A 15 5.76 7.46 -11.72
CA PRO A 15 6.52 8.10 -10.65
C PRO A 15 5.89 7.85 -9.27
N PHE A 16 4.57 7.92 -9.17
CA PHE A 16 3.85 7.67 -7.92
C PHE A 16 3.92 6.21 -7.47
N THR A 17 3.91 5.28 -8.42
CA THR A 17 4.06 3.85 -8.14
C THR A 17 5.46 3.53 -7.63
N LEU A 18 6.50 4.11 -8.26
CA LEU A 18 7.89 3.96 -7.82
C LEU A 18 8.11 4.60 -6.45
N LEU A 19 7.55 5.79 -6.21
CA LEU A 19 7.59 6.46 -4.90
C LEU A 19 6.94 5.60 -3.82
N SER A 20 5.78 5.02 -4.10
CA SER A 20 5.07 4.13 -3.16
C SER A 20 5.86 2.87 -2.86
N ALA A 21 6.45 2.23 -3.88
CA ALA A 21 7.29 1.06 -3.71
C ALA A 21 8.54 1.38 -2.87
N ALA A 22 9.23 2.49 -3.16
CA ALA A 22 10.41 2.91 -2.40
C ALA A 22 10.07 3.20 -0.93
N MET A 23 8.94 3.84 -0.65
CA MET A 23 8.51 4.11 0.72
C MET A 23 8.09 2.83 1.46
N LEU A 24 7.39 1.90 0.81
CA LEU A 24 7.10 0.60 1.41
C LEU A 24 8.37 -0.15 1.79
N LEU A 25 9.40 -0.11 0.94
CA LEU A 25 10.70 -0.70 1.27
C LEU A 25 11.34 0.00 2.49
N TYR A 26 11.33 1.34 2.51
CA TYR A 26 11.86 2.13 3.62
C TYR A 26 11.18 1.79 4.95
N PHE A 27 9.87 1.52 4.95
CA PHE A 27 9.12 1.13 6.14
C PHE A 27 9.23 -0.35 6.49
N ALA A 28 9.34 -1.23 5.50
CA ALA A 28 9.40 -2.66 5.73
C ALA A 28 10.76 -3.11 6.26
N TYR A 29 11.84 -2.55 5.71
CA TYR A 29 13.21 -2.91 6.08
C TYR A 29 13.47 -2.84 7.60
N PRO A 30 13.16 -1.75 8.32
CA PRO A 30 13.39 -1.69 9.76
C PRO A 30 12.46 -2.62 10.56
N LYS A 31 11.34 -3.10 10.00
CA LYS A 31 10.46 -4.06 10.68
C LYS A 31 11.01 -5.48 10.60
N ILE A 32 11.40 -5.92 9.41
CA ILE A 32 11.95 -7.27 9.21
C ILE A 32 13.33 -7.44 9.87
N THR A 33 14.09 -6.35 10.02
CA THR A 33 15.40 -6.36 10.69
C THR A 33 15.33 -6.11 12.20
N HIS A 34 14.13 -6.04 12.79
CA HIS A 34 13.92 -5.79 14.22
C HIS A 34 14.61 -4.51 14.73
N ASN A 35 14.60 -3.44 13.91
CA ASN A 35 15.15 -2.17 14.33
C ASN A 35 14.40 -1.64 15.56
N ALA A 36 15.15 -1.08 16.51
CA ALA A 36 14.62 -0.58 17.78
C ALA A 36 13.45 0.41 17.62
N ILE A 37 13.45 1.23 16.56
CA ILE A 37 12.36 2.18 16.27
C ILE A 37 11.06 1.43 15.96
N SER A 38 11.13 0.39 15.13
CA SER A 38 9.97 -0.44 14.79
C SER A 38 9.47 -1.21 16.00
N VAL A 39 10.38 -1.85 16.75
CA VAL A 39 10.04 -2.63 17.95
C VAL A 39 9.31 -1.75 18.96
N LYS A 40 9.85 -0.56 19.25
CA LYS A 40 9.20 0.40 20.17
C LYS A 40 7.86 0.87 19.63
N GLY A 41 7.78 1.15 18.33
CA GLY A 41 6.56 1.59 17.67
C GLY A 41 5.42 0.59 17.83
N PHE A 42 5.68 -0.70 17.59
CA PHE A 42 4.70 -1.77 17.72
C PHE A 42 4.39 -2.12 19.18
N ALA A 43 5.37 -2.05 20.08
CA ALA A 43 5.14 -2.27 21.51
C ALA A 43 4.15 -1.27 22.13
N ASP A 44 4.07 -0.05 21.62
CA ASP A 44 3.18 1.00 22.13
C ASP A 44 1.69 0.73 21.84
N PHE A 45 1.35 0.10 20.70
CA PHE A 45 -0.06 -0.08 20.30
C PHE A 45 -0.52 -1.54 20.21
N SER A 46 0.36 -2.51 19.96
CA SER A 46 -0.05 -3.90 19.71
C SER A 46 -0.80 -4.54 20.89
N PRO A 47 -0.42 -4.31 22.17
CA PRO A 47 -1.16 -4.86 23.31
C PRO A 47 -2.62 -4.39 23.38
N LYS A 48 -2.91 -3.15 22.98
CA LYS A 48 -4.29 -2.62 22.95
C LYS A 48 -5.15 -3.26 21.85
N LEU A 49 -4.52 -3.84 20.84
CA LEU A 49 -5.18 -4.62 19.80
C LEU A 49 -5.27 -6.11 20.18
N GLY A 50 -4.76 -6.52 21.35
CA GLY A 50 -4.67 -7.92 21.75
C GLY A 50 -3.64 -8.72 20.94
N LEU A 51 -2.65 -8.04 20.35
CA LEU A 51 -1.63 -8.64 19.50
C LEU A 51 -0.25 -8.59 20.15
N ASP A 52 0.55 -9.63 19.94
CA ASP A 52 1.97 -9.62 20.29
C ASP A 52 2.72 -8.63 19.35
N PRO A 53 3.50 -7.68 19.90
CA PRO A 53 4.23 -6.71 19.10
C PRO A 53 5.14 -7.30 18.02
N VAL A 54 5.86 -8.38 18.31
CA VAL A 54 6.92 -8.87 17.41
C VAL A 54 6.34 -9.59 16.19
N PRO A 55 5.44 -10.59 16.32
CA PRO A 55 4.77 -11.20 15.18
C PRO A 55 3.98 -10.18 14.36
N PHE A 56 3.31 -9.21 15.00
CA PHE A 56 2.54 -8.20 14.28
C PHE A 56 3.42 -7.24 13.48
N MET A 57 4.56 -6.83 14.05
CA MET A 57 5.57 -6.02 13.35
C MET A 57 6.11 -6.75 12.12
N LEU A 58 6.49 -8.02 12.28
CA LEU A 58 7.02 -8.83 11.18
C LEU A 58 5.98 -9.04 10.09
N PHE A 59 4.75 -9.42 10.48
CA PHE A 59 3.64 -9.55 9.54
C PHE A 59 3.44 -8.27 8.72
N THR A 60 3.39 -7.12 9.39
CA THR A 60 3.23 -5.83 8.72
C THR A 60 4.39 -5.54 7.77
N GLY A 61 5.63 -5.82 8.18
CA GLY A 61 6.81 -5.67 7.32
C GLY A 61 6.77 -6.56 6.08
N TYR A 62 6.40 -7.83 6.22
CA TYR A 62 6.26 -8.74 5.08
C TYR A 62 5.10 -8.34 4.16
N MET A 63 3.99 -7.85 4.70
CA MET A 63 2.88 -7.31 3.91
C MET A 63 3.32 -6.09 3.10
N GLU A 64 4.06 -5.16 3.70
CA GLU A 64 4.62 -4.00 3.00
C GLU A 64 5.56 -4.42 1.85
N LEU A 65 6.44 -5.41 2.08
CA LEU A 65 7.29 -5.98 1.02
C LEU A 65 6.48 -6.65 -0.09
N ALA A 66 5.43 -7.39 0.26
CA ALA A 66 4.58 -8.07 -0.72
C ALA A 66 3.84 -7.06 -1.61
N ILE A 67 3.34 -5.98 -1.02
CA ILE A 67 2.68 -4.88 -1.76
C ILE A 67 3.70 -4.19 -2.66
N MET A 68 4.90 -3.87 -2.15
CA MET A 68 5.99 -3.31 -2.96
C MET A 68 6.31 -4.20 -4.16
N ALA A 69 6.51 -5.50 -3.93
CA ALA A 69 6.78 -6.46 -5.00
C ALA A 69 5.64 -6.50 -6.01
N ALA A 70 4.38 -6.46 -5.56
CA ALA A 70 3.21 -6.42 -6.44
C ALA A 70 3.13 -5.12 -7.26
N LEU A 71 3.53 -3.97 -6.72
CA LEU A 71 3.63 -2.71 -7.46
C LEU A 71 4.72 -2.78 -8.55
N ILE A 72 5.91 -3.27 -8.21
CA ILE A 72 7.02 -3.41 -9.16
C ILE A 72 6.70 -4.44 -10.26
N VAL A 73 6.23 -5.61 -9.88
CA VAL A 73 5.77 -6.65 -10.83
C VAL A 73 4.61 -6.12 -11.67
N GLY A 74 3.71 -5.35 -11.07
CA GLY A 74 2.63 -4.66 -11.75
C GLY A 74 3.15 -3.75 -12.86
N ILE A 75 4.18 -2.93 -12.59
CA ILE A 75 4.84 -2.09 -13.60
C ILE A 75 5.44 -2.95 -14.72
N VAL A 76 6.19 -4.00 -14.38
CA VAL A 76 6.86 -4.85 -15.39
C VAL A 76 5.86 -5.62 -16.26
N LEU A 77 4.77 -6.13 -15.66
CA LEU A 77 3.75 -6.91 -16.34
C LEU A 77 2.68 -6.04 -17.04
N LEU A 78 2.77 -4.71 -16.98
CA LEU A 78 1.96 -3.81 -17.79
C LEU A 78 2.09 -4.10 -19.28
N ILE A 79 3.28 -4.53 -19.72
CA ILE A 79 3.57 -4.91 -21.11
C ILE A 79 2.68 -6.09 -21.56
N LYS A 80 2.22 -6.92 -20.61
CA LYS A 80 1.37 -8.10 -20.85
C LYS A 80 -0.11 -7.86 -20.53
N ASP A 81 -0.53 -6.59 -20.43
CA ASP A 81 -1.92 -6.19 -20.19
C ASP A 81 -2.51 -6.70 -18.84
N LYS A 82 -1.65 -7.05 -17.87
CA LYS A 82 -2.05 -7.53 -16.53
C LYS A 82 -2.26 -6.37 -15.53
N ALA A 83 -2.96 -5.32 -15.96
CA ALA A 83 -3.19 -4.12 -15.15
C ALA A 83 -4.03 -4.36 -13.88
N TRP A 84 -4.64 -5.54 -13.72
CA TRP A 84 -5.35 -5.93 -12.50
C TRP A 84 -4.42 -6.06 -11.28
N LEU A 85 -3.14 -6.40 -11.47
CA LEU A 85 -2.16 -6.50 -10.40
C LEU A 85 -1.87 -5.14 -9.77
N LEU A 86 -1.71 -4.08 -10.59
CA LEU A 86 -1.56 -2.72 -10.09
C LEU A 86 -2.82 -2.24 -9.36
N TRP A 87 -4.00 -2.61 -9.85
CA TRP A 87 -5.25 -2.30 -9.16
C TRP A 87 -5.31 -2.99 -7.79
N LEU A 88 -4.95 -4.27 -7.72
CA LEU A 88 -4.91 -5.02 -6.45
C LEU A 88 -3.86 -4.44 -5.49
N ALA A 89 -2.64 -4.19 -5.98
CA ALA A 89 -1.55 -3.65 -5.16
C ALA A 89 -1.89 -2.27 -4.58
N ASN A 90 -2.52 -1.39 -5.38
CA ASN A 90 -3.03 -0.11 -4.89
C ASN A 90 -4.17 -0.26 -3.90
N GLY A 91 -5.05 -1.26 -4.08
CA GLY A 91 -6.10 -1.57 -3.12
C GLY A 91 -5.53 -2.01 -1.77
N LEU A 92 -4.51 -2.88 -1.79
CA LEU A 92 -3.80 -3.32 -0.60
C LEU A 92 -3.04 -2.17 0.07
N LEU A 93 -2.34 -1.34 -0.71
CA LEU A 93 -1.66 -0.15 -0.21
C LEU A 93 -2.65 0.79 0.51
N LEU A 94 -3.80 1.08 -0.11
CA LEU A 94 -4.83 1.90 0.50
C LEU A 94 -5.35 1.28 1.81
N GLY A 95 -5.64 -0.02 1.81
CA GLY A 95 -6.06 -0.73 3.02
C GLY A 95 -5.03 -0.64 4.15
N THR A 96 -3.74 -0.80 3.83
CA THR A 96 -2.64 -0.66 4.79
C THR A 96 -2.55 0.76 5.33
N MET A 97 -2.66 1.80 4.49
CA MET A 97 -2.63 3.19 4.95
C MET A 97 -3.83 3.54 5.85
N LEU A 98 -5.03 3.09 5.49
CA LEU A 98 -6.23 3.30 6.31
C LEU A 98 -6.13 2.56 7.66
N THR A 99 -5.61 1.33 7.64
CA THR A 99 -5.35 0.55 8.87
C THR A 99 -4.29 1.24 9.72
N GLY A 100 -3.22 1.76 9.12
CA GLY A 100 -2.20 2.52 9.81
C GLY A 100 -2.76 3.78 10.48
N LEU A 101 -3.60 4.55 9.77
CA LEU A 101 -4.30 5.71 10.33
C LEU A 101 -5.22 5.32 11.49
N TYR A 102 -5.96 4.21 11.36
CA TYR A 102 -6.78 3.69 12.43
C TYR A 102 -5.95 3.37 13.69
N ILE A 103 -4.85 2.63 13.52
CA ILE A 103 -3.95 2.30 14.64
C ILE A 103 -3.38 3.57 15.28
N GLU A 104 -3.00 4.56 14.47
CA GLU A 104 -2.39 5.80 14.93
C GLU A 104 -3.33 6.65 15.78
N PHE A 105 -4.62 6.71 15.42
CA PHE A 105 -5.60 7.53 16.16
C PHE A 105 -6.29 6.78 17.30
N PHE A 106 -6.45 5.45 17.21
CA PHE A 106 -7.25 4.68 18.17
C PHE A 106 -6.43 3.75 19.07
N ALA A 107 -5.27 3.29 18.62
CA ALA A 107 -4.46 2.34 19.40
C ALA A 107 -3.22 3.00 20.02
N ARG A 108 -2.57 3.95 19.36
CA ARG A 108 -1.40 4.62 19.95
C ARG A 108 -1.74 5.53 21.13
N THR A 109 -0.78 5.67 22.04
CA THR A 109 -0.89 6.62 23.16
C THR A 109 -0.72 8.06 22.69
N HIS A 110 0.22 8.28 21.78
CA HIS A 110 0.48 9.58 21.16
C HIS A 110 0.62 9.44 19.65
N PRO A 111 -0.26 10.08 18.86
CA PRO A 111 -0.16 10.07 17.42
C PRO A 111 1.15 10.72 16.93
N ALA A 112 1.88 9.99 16.10
CA ALA A 112 3.04 10.46 15.37
C ALA A 112 2.58 11.19 14.10
N ASN A 113 2.45 12.50 14.19
CA ASN A 113 1.99 13.37 13.10
C ASN A 113 2.72 13.15 11.76
N LYS A 114 4.01 12.80 11.81
CA LYS A 114 4.79 12.45 10.60
C LYS A 114 4.24 11.22 9.89
N LEU A 115 3.91 10.16 10.63
CA LEU A 115 3.38 8.92 10.07
C LEU A 115 1.94 9.11 9.56
N VAL A 116 1.13 9.91 10.26
CA VAL A 116 -0.21 10.31 9.79
C VAL A 116 -0.11 11.02 8.43
N GLY A 117 0.78 12.01 8.31
CA GLY A 117 0.94 12.77 7.07
C GLY A 117 1.38 11.89 5.90
N ILE A 118 2.32 10.97 6.13
CA ILE A 118 2.77 10.00 5.13
C ILE A 118 1.62 9.06 4.75
N ALA A 119 0.89 8.52 5.72
CA ALA A 119 -0.22 7.61 5.45
C ALA A 119 -1.35 8.29 4.67
N LEU A 120 -1.69 9.54 4.98
CA LEU A 120 -2.65 10.33 4.21
C LEU A 120 -2.18 10.56 2.77
N LEU A 121 -0.92 10.95 2.58
CA LEU A 121 -0.35 11.17 1.25
C LEU A 121 -0.46 9.89 0.40
N PHE A 122 -0.03 8.74 0.94
CA PHE A 122 -0.10 7.47 0.21
C PHE A 122 -1.52 6.95 0.03
N ALA A 123 -2.43 7.21 0.97
CA ALA A 123 -3.84 6.89 0.80
C ALA A 123 -4.46 7.69 -0.36
N VAL A 124 -4.14 8.97 -0.50
CA VAL A 124 -4.59 9.81 -1.63
C VAL A 124 -4.01 9.29 -2.95
N ILE A 125 -2.71 9.05 -3.01
CA ILE A 125 -2.03 8.51 -4.20
C ILE A 125 -2.69 7.18 -4.62
N ALA A 126 -2.81 6.23 -3.69
CA ALA A 126 -3.40 4.91 -3.95
C ALA A 126 -4.86 5.04 -4.41
N SER A 127 -5.65 5.93 -3.80
CA SER A 127 -7.04 6.17 -4.19
C SER A 127 -7.15 6.70 -5.63
N LEU A 128 -6.33 7.69 -5.99
CA LEU A 128 -6.32 8.26 -7.34
C LEU A 128 -5.93 7.20 -8.37
N GLN A 129 -4.90 6.39 -8.10
CA GLN A 129 -4.50 5.29 -8.98
C GLN A 129 -5.59 4.21 -9.08
N LEU A 130 -6.27 3.88 -7.99
CA LEU A 130 -7.36 2.90 -7.98
C LEU A 130 -8.54 3.34 -8.86
N ILE A 131 -8.88 4.63 -8.81
CA ILE A 131 -9.95 5.24 -9.64
C ILE A 131 -9.56 5.18 -11.11
N ARG A 132 -8.31 5.57 -11.44
CA ARG A 132 -7.75 5.53 -12.80
C ARG A 132 -7.73 4.10 -13.36
N HIS A 133 -7.36 3.11 -12.56
CA HIS A 133 -7.27 1.70 -12.95
C HIS A 133 -8.56 0.90 -12.73
N ARG A 134 -9.71 1.54 -12.43
CA ARG A 134 -10.98 0.84 -12.15
C ARG A 134 -11.43 -0.09 -13.28
N ARG A 135 -11.10 0.24 -14.53
CA ARG A 135 -11.46 -0.57 -15.72
C ARG A 135 -10.56 -1.79 -15.92
N SER A 136 -9.46 -1.89 -15.18
CA SER A 136 -8.51 -3.01 -15.21
C SER A 136 -8.93 -4.18 -14.30
N ARG A 137 -10.11 -4.10 -13.68
CA ARG A 137 -10.67 -5.19 -12.86
C ARG A 137 -10.89 -6.45 -13.71
N PRO A 138 -10.59 -7.65 -13.19
CA PRO A 138 -10.92 -8.92 -13.84
C PRO A 138 -12.39 -8.93 -14.27
N LYS A 139 -12.71 -9.40 -15.49
CA LYS A 139 -14.09 -9.46 -16.01
C LYS A 139 -15.06 -10.20 -15.07
N ARG A 140 -14.57 -11.20 -14.32
CA ARG A 140 -15.35 -11.93 -13.29
C ARG A 140 -15.87 -11.03 -12.14
N LEU A 141 -15.26 -9.87 -11.91
CA LEU A 141 -15.66 -8.91 -10.85
C LEU A 141 -16.44 -7.70 -11.40
N GLN A 142 -16.78 -7.68 -12.69
CA GLN A 142 -17.57 -6.61 -13.31
C GLN A 142 -19.09 -6.90 -13.32
N ILE A 143 -19.50 -8.02 -12.71
CA ILE A 143 -20.88 -8.52 -12.65
C ILE A 143 -21.61 -7.83 -11.50
N THR A 144 -22.05 -6.59 -11.67
CA THR A 144 -23.05 -5.91 -10.79
C THR A 144 -23.39 -4.51 -11.31
N ARG A 145 -23.52 -4.36 -12.63
CA ARG A 145 -24.19 -3.21 -13.24
C ARG A 145 -24.95 -3.70 -14.47
N ALA A 146 -26.07 -4.35 -14.20
CA ALA A 146 -27.21 -4.42 -15.11
C ALA A 146 -28.30 -3.54 -14.48
#